data_AF-A0A832HAZ0-F1
#
_entry.id   AF-A0A832HAZ0-F1
#
_cell.length_a   1.000
_cell.length_b   1.000
_cell.length_c   1.000
_cell.angle_alpha   90.00
_cell.angle_beta   90.00
_cell.angle_gamma   90.00
#
_symmetry.space_group_name_H-M   'P 1'
#
loop_
_entity.id
_entity.type
_entity.pdbx_description
1 polymer ?
#
loop_
_entity_poly.entity_id
_entity_poly.type
_entity_poly.pdbx_seq_one_letter_code
_entity_poly.pdbx_strand_id
1 'polypeptide(L)'
;MRTHARLPSTLILAAGLAACAWLVFTQASSTSANANGEQFAALEKLIAAGKADAQVWQDYGDALADAKRFTHAAAAYQKSLELEPDRREARMGRLLALAQGPNADAFFAYAQQLMNTDPKLTFDLLERRECINKKSDPRFEPLYRTAKAQAID
;
A
#
# COMPACT_ATOMS: atom_id res chain seq x y z
N MET A 1 -7.77 47.33 -12.18
CA MET A 1 -6.66 46.42 -12.54
C MET A 1 -6.53 45.39 -11.42
N ARG A 2 -6.98 44.14 -11.65
CA ARG A 2 -7.02 43.07 -10.64
C ARG A 2 -5.63 42.41 -10.56
N THR A 3 -4.94 42.59 -9.44
CA THR A 3 -3.71 41.87 -9.12
C THR A 3 -4.05 40.40 -8.90
N HIS A 4 -3.62 39.54 -9.83
CA HIS A 4 -3.71 38.09 -9.65
C HIS A 4 -2.77 37.68 -8.52
N ALA A 5 -3.35 37.40 -7.35
CA ALA A 5 -2.66 36.76 -6.24
C ALA A 5 -2.24 35.35 -6.70
N ARG A 6 -0.96 35.18 -7.02
CA ARG A 6 -0.36 33.86 -7.27
C ARG A 6 -0.35 33.12 -5.94
N LEU A 7 -1.27 32.18 -5.78
CA LEU A 7 -1.25 31.26 -4.64
C LEU A 7 0.09 30.50 -4.66
N PRO A 8 0.82 30.43 -3.53
CA PRO A 8 2.09 29.73 -3.47
C PRO A 8 1.89 28.25 -3.77
N SER A 9 2.77 27.71 -4.61
CA SER A 9 2.77 26.33 -5.13
C SER A 9 2.76 25.24 -4.05
N THR A 10 3.10 25.58 -2.80
CA THR A 10 3.00 24.70 -1.63
C THR A 10 1.56 24.37 -1.23
N LEU A 11 0.59 25.27 -1.48
CA LEU A 11 -0.83 25.01 -1.20
C LEU A 11 -1.43 23.99 -2.18
N ILE A 12 -0.91 23.89 -3.40
CA ILE A 12 -1.39 22.93 -4.42
C ILE A 12 -0.94 21.50 -4.06
N LEU A 13 0.27 21.35 -3.52
CA LEU A 13 0.81 20.06 -3.06
C LEU A 13 0.07 19.52 -1.83
N ALA A 14 -0.25 20.38 -0.87
CA ALA A 14 -1.05 19.99 0.30
C ALA A 14 -2.50 19.63 -0.06
N ALA A 15 -3.10 20.35 -1.02
CA ALA A 15 -4.46 20.08 -1.49
C ALA A 15 -4.58 18.75 -2.26
N GLY A 16 -3.54 18.36 -3.03
CA GLY A 16 -3.51 17.08 -3.75
C GLY A 16 -3.48 15.86 -2.82
N LEU A 17 -2.71 15.92 -1.74
CA LEU A 17 -2.65 14.84 -0.74
C LEU A 17 -3.97 14.72 0.05
N ALA A 18 -4.58 15.86 0.40
CA ALA A 18 -5.89 15.89 1.06
C ALA A 18 -7.03 15.38 0.17
N ALA A 19 -6.99 15.66 -1.15
CA ALA A 19 -8.01 15.22 -2.10
C ALA A 19 -7.99 13.69 -2.34
N CYS A 20 -6.80 13.08 -2.43
CA CYS A 20 -6.69 11.62 -2.49
C CYS A 20 -7.14 10.95 -1.19
N ALA A 21 -6.83 11.54 -0.03
CA ALA A 21 -7.32 11.07 1.25
C ALA A 21 -8.85 11.17 1.34
N TRP A 22 -9.45 12.26 0.83
CA TRP A 22 -10.90 12.48 0.85
C TRP A 22 -11.67 11.55 -0.11
N LEU A 23 -11.11 11.21 -1.27
CA LEU A 23 -11.71 10.25 -2.20
C LEU A 23 -11.66 8.79 -1.69
N VAL A 24 -10.60 8.41 -0.99
CA VAL A 24 -10.55 7.11 -0.29
C VAL A 24 -11.54 7.11 0.89
N PHE A 25 -11.66 8.25 1.60
CA PHE A 25 -12.58 8.43 2.73
C PHE A 25 -14.07 8.31 2.32
N THR A 26 -14.47 8.87 1.19
CA THR A 26 -15.86 8.78 0.71
C THR A 26 -16.24 7.38 0.22
N GLN A 27 -15.29 6.61 -0.31
CA GLN A 27 -15.54 5.24 -0.75
C GLN A 27 -15.49 4.22 0.41
N ALA A 28 -14.74 4.52 1.47
CA ALA A 28 -14.65 3.68 2.67
C ALA A 28 -15.85 3.82 3.63
N SER A 29 -16.40 5.03 3.77
CA SER A 29 -17.49 5.34 4.71
C SER A 29 -18.83 4.67 4.38
N SER A 30 -19.09 4.29 3.13
CA SER A 30 -20.35 3.65 2.72
C SER A 30 -20.40 2.13 2.95
N THR A 31 -19.28 1.48 3.27
CA THR A 31 -19.19 0.00 3.26
C THR A 31 -18.59 -0.60 4.55
N SER A 32 -18.39 0.19 5.62
CA SER A 32 -17.70 -0.26 6.86
C SER A 32 -18.58 -1.05 7.85
N ALA A 33 -19.82 -1.38 7.50
CA ALA A 33 -20.78 -1.99 8.42
C ALA A 33 -20.53 -3.47 8.75
N ASN A 34 -19.41 -4.09 8.39
CA ASN A 34 -19.19 -5.50 8.77
C ASN A 34 -17.74 -5.87 9.11
N ALA A 35 -17.64 -6.60 10.22
CA ALA A 35 -16.53 -7.35 10.82
C ALA A 35 -15.50 -6.63 11.72
N ASN A 36 -15.09 -5.38 11.51
CA ASN A 36 -14.00 -4.76 12.30
C ASN A 36 -14.25 -3.27 12.68
N GLY A 37 -15.52 -2.87 12.76
CA GLY A 37 -15.95 -1.46 12.71
C GLY A 37 -15.31 -0.51 13.73
N GLU A 38 -14.99 -0.97 14.94
CA GLU A 38 -14.44 -0.11 16.00
C GLU A 38 -12.96 0.24 15.77
N GLN A 39 -12.11 -0.72 15.43
CA GLN A 39 -10.70 -0.47 15.13
C GLN A 39 -10.55 0.38 13.87
N PHE A 40 -11.32 0.06 12.82
CA PHE A 40 -11.35 0.87 11.61
C PHE A 40 -11.78 2.31 11.87
N ALA A 41 -12.86 2.51 12.63
CA ALA A 41 -13.34 3.85 12.95
C ALA A 41 -12.31 4.66 13.76
N ALA A 42 -11.59 4.02 14.69
CA ALA A 42 -10.53 4.67 15.44
C ALA A 42 -9.36 5.13 14.55
N LEU A 43 -8.91 4.25 13.64
CA LEU A 43 -7.84 4.55 12.68
C LEU A 43 -8.26 5.65 11.70
N GLU A 44 -9.48 5.59 11.16
CA GLU A 44 -10.02 6.61 10.26
C GLU A 44 -10.11 7.98 10.93
N LYS A 45 -10.46 8.02 12.22
CA LYS A 45 -10.49 9.27 12.98
C LYS A 45 -9.09 9.88 13.13
N LEU A 46 -8.06 9.06 13.34
CA LEU A 46 -6.67 9.52 13.42
C LEU A 46 -6.18 10.05 12.07
N ILE A 47 -6.50 9.35 10.98
CA ILE A 47 -6.20 9.75 9.61
C ILE A 47 -6.89 11.09 9.28
N ALA A 48 -8.19 11.20 9.55
CA ALA A 48 -8.96 12.41 9.30
C ALA A 48 -8.49 13.61 10.15
N ALA A 49 -7.98 13.35 11.37
CA ALA A 49 -7.39 14.37 12.23
C ALA A 49 -5.97 14.77 11.81
N GLY A 50 -5.39 14.16 10.77
CA GLY A 50 -4.01 14.41 10.33
C GLY A 50 -2.95 13.91 11.31
N LYS A 51 -3.31 12.98 12.21
CA LYS A 51 -2.45 12.41 13.25
C LYS A 51 -1.97 11.00 12.90
N ALA A 52 -2.17 10.56 11.65
CA ALA A 52 -1.72 9.26 11.20
C ALA A 52 -0.23 9.28 10.89
N ASP A 53 0.54 8.54 11.69
CA ASP A 53 1.93 8.21 11.43
C ASP A 53 2.05 6.93 10.57
N ALA A 54 3.28 6.49 10.31
CA ALA A 54 3.53 5.30 9.52
C ALA A 54 2.89 4.03 10.13
N GLN A 55 2.80 3.94 11.45
CA GLN A 55 2.17 2.82 12.15
C GLN A 55 0.66 2.82 11.93
N VAL A 56 -0.01 3.96 12.10
CA VAL A 56 -1.46 4.09 11.88
C VAL A 56 -1.84 3.70 10.45
N TRP A 57 -1.04 4.09 9.45
CA TRP A 57 -1.27 3.68 8.06
C TRP A 57 -1.02 2.19 7.81
N GLN A 58 -0.05 1.60 8.51
CA GLN A 58 0.20 0.15 8.45
C GLN A 58 -0.98 -0.62 9.06
N ASP A 59 -1.42 -0.25 10.26
CA ASP A 59 -2.54 -0.87 10.97
C ASP A 59 -3.84 -0.74 10.15
N TYR A 60 -4.03 0.40 9.48
CA TYR A 60 -5.15 0.59 8.55
C TYR A 60 -5.05 -0.33 7.34
N GLY A 61 -3.85 -0.55 6.80
CA GLY A 61 -3.58 -1.52 5.75
C GLY A 61 -3.88 -2.96 6.18
N ASP A 62 -3.44 -3.35 7.37
CA ASP A 62 -3.70 -4.68 7.95
C ASP A 62 -5.20 -4.92 8.12
N ALA A 63 -5.91 -3.98 8.72
CA ALA A 63 -7.35 -4.06 8.88
C ALA A 63 -8.05 -4.19 7.50
N LEU A 64 -7.64 -3.39 6.49
CA LEU A 64 -8.17 -3.47 5.13
C LEU A 64 -7.89 -4.82 4.47
N ALA A 65 -6.72 -5.41 4.70
CA ALA A 65 -6.36 -6.72 4.19
C ALA A 65 -7.23 -7.82 4.81
N ASP A 66 -7.50 -7.75 6.12
CA ASP A 66 -8.41 -8.66 6.83
C ASP A 66 -9.85 -8.55 6.31
N ALA A 67 -10.28 -7.33 5.98
CA ALA A 67 -11.55 -7.07 5.30
C ALA A 67 -11.54 -7.46 3.81
N LYS A 68 -10.47 -8.08 3.31
CA LYS A 68 -10.25 -8.47 1.90
C LYS A 68 -10.32 -7.31 0.90
N ARG A 69 -10.13 -6.07 1.38
CA ARG A 69 -10.07 -4.85 0.55
C ARG A 69 -8.65 -4.60 0.08
N PHE A 70 -8.08 -5.56 -0.62
CA PHE A 70 -6.66 -5.62 -0.97
C PHE A 70 -6.13 -4.39 -1.72
N THR A 71 -6.91 -3.82 -2.65
CA THR A 71 -6.52 -2.61 -3.38
C THR A 71 -6.33 -1.41 -2.44
N HIS A 72 -7.21 -1.27 -1.46
CA HIS A 72 -7.12 -0.19 -0.48
C HIS A 72 -6.00 -0.46 0.53
N ALA A 73 -5.83 -1.73 0.94
CA ALA A 73 -4.74 -2.14 1.82
C ALA A 73 -3.37 -1.78 1.22
N ALA A 74 -3.14 -2.11 -0.05
CA ALA A 74 -1.91 -1.77 -0.76
C ALA A 74 -1.65 -0.25 -0.83
N ALA A 75 -2.71 0.57 -0.90
CA ALA A 75 -2.61 2.02 -0.86
C ALA A 75 -2.30 2.54 0.56
N ALA A 76 -2.88 1.95 1.60
CA ALA A 76 -2.56 2.30 2.99
C ALA A 76 -1.11 1.96 3.35
N TYR A 77 -0.62 0.77 2.98
CA TYR A 77 0.80 0.44 3.16
C TYR A 77 1.73 1.34 2.33
N GLN A 78 1.30 1.82 1.16
CA GLN A 78 2.08 2.82 0.43
C GLN A 78 2.25 4.09 1.24
N LYS A 79 1.18 4.56 1.90
CA LYS A 79 1.23 5.75 2.75
C LYS A 79 2.12 5.54 3.96
N SER A 80 2.11 4.34 4.54
CA SER A 80 3.07 3.97 5.59
C SER A 80 4.52 4.08 5.08
N LEU A 81 4.81 3.55 3.89
CA LEU A 81 6.14 3.60 3.27
C LEU A 81 6.56 4.99 2.77
N GLU A 82 5.61 5.88 2.46
CA GLU A 82 5.90 7.28 2.14
C GLU A 82 6.38 8.05 3.38
N LEU A 83 5.89 7.67 4.57
CA LEU A 83 6.30 8.26 5.85
C LEU A 83 7.58 7.62 6.39
N GLU A 84 7.66 6.29 6.35
CA GLU A 84 8.83 5.52 6.78
C GLU A 84 9.16 4.44 5.73
N PRO A 85 10.08 4.74 4.79
CA PRO A 85 10.41 3.84 3.69
C PRO A 85 10.98 2.49 4.11
N ASP A 86 11.61 2.42 5.28
CA ASP A 86 12.35 1.24 5.79
C ASP A 86 11.52 0.25 6.59
N ARG A 87 10.20 0.46 6.69
CA ARG A 87 9.29 -0.46 7.36
C ARG A 87 9.12 -1.76 6.58
N ARG A 88 9.81 -2.80 7.06
CA ARG A 88 9.74 -4.14 6.49
C ARG A 88 8.32 -4.69 6.51
N GLU A 89 7.57 -4.47 7.58
CA GLU A 89 6.18 -4.91 7.74
C GLU A 89 5.27 -4.29 6.69
N ALA A 90 5.38 -2.98 6.44
CA ALA A 90 4.61 -2.30 5.41
C ALA A 90 5.00 -2.75 3.99
N ARG A 91 6.29 -3.04 3.74
CA ARG A 91 6.74 -3.61 2.45
C ARG A 91 6.12 -5.00 2.21
N MET A 92 6.15 -5.84 3.25
CA MET A 92 5.53 -7.17 3.23
C MET A 92 4.02 -7.09 3.01
N GLY A 93 3.33 -6.30 3.84
CA GLY A 93 1.88 -6.12 3.77
C GLY A 93 1.43 -5.62 2.40
N ARG A 94 2.16 -4.66 1.82
CA ARG A 94 1.89 -4.14 0.47
C ARG A 94 2.00 -5.22 -0.59
N LEU A 95 3.08 -6.00 -0.61
CA LEU A 95 3.27 -7.03 -1.64
C LEU A 95 2.21 -8.12 -1.53
N LEU A 96 1.89 -8.57 -0.31
CA LEU A 96 0.87 -9.59 -0.07
C LEU A 96 -0.54 -9.10 -0.43
N ALA A 97 -0.87 -7.85 -0.10
CA ALA A 97 -2.11 -7.23 -0.52
C ALA A 97 -2.20 -7.18 -2.06
N LEU A 98 -1.13 -6.79 -2.76
CA LEU A 98 -1.10 -6.78 -4.23
C LEU A 98 -1.20 -8.20 -4.83
N ALA A 99 -0.65 -9.20 -4.15
CA ALA A 99 -0.74 -10.60 -4.58
C ALA A 99 -2.19 -11.13 -4.52
N GLN A 100 -2.94 -10.75 -3.49
CA GLN A 100 -4.34 -11.11 -3.33
C GLN A 100 -5.30 -10.20 -4.10
N GLY A 101 -4.82 -9.02 -4.50
CA GLY A 101 -5.57 -8.06 -5.29
C GLY A 101 -5.73 -8.46 -6.77
N PRO A 102 -6.73 -7.86 -7.45
CA PRO A 102 -6.97 -8.14 -8.87
C PRO A 102 -5.88 -7.56 -9.79
N ASN A 103 -5.12 -6.55 -9.33
CA ASN A 103 -4.15 -5.86 -10.16
C ASN A 103 -2.78 -6.57 -10.17
N ALA A 104 -2.58 -7.45 -11.15
CA ALA A 104 -1.31 -8.15 -11.33
C ALA A 104 -0.16 -7.20 -11.73
N ASP A 105 -0.42 -6.15 -12.49
CA ASP A 105 0.62 -5.22 -12.93
C ASP A 105 1.24 -4.47 -11.75
N ALA A 106 0.39 -4.01 -10.82
CA ALA A 106 0.86 -3.37 -9.60
C ALA A 106 1.69 -4.33 -8.73
N PHE A 107 1.31 -5.62 -8.67
CA PHE A 107 2.09 -6.64 -7.98
C PHE A 107 3.48 -6.79 -8.59
N PHE A 108 3.59 -7.00 -9.92
CA PHE A 108 4.88 -7.22 -10.55
C PHE A 108 5.78 -5.99 -10.51
N ALA A 109 5.23 -4.79 -10.73
CA ALA A 109 5.98 -3.55 -10.61
C ALA A 109 6.56 -3.38 -9.20
N TYR A 110 5.75 -3.64 -8.17
CA TYR A 110 6.21 -3.52 -6.79
C TYR A 110 7.20 -4.63 -6.40
N ALA A 111 6.99 -5.86 -6.86
CA ALA A 111 7.92 -6.97 -6.63
C ALA A 111 9.30 -6.70 -7.25
N GLN A 112 9.34 -6.12 -8.46
CA GLN A 112 10.60 -5.70 -9.09
C GLN A 112 11.29 -4.59 -8.31
N GLN A 113 10.54 -3.60 -7.83
CA GLN A 113 11.09 -2.55 -6.96
C GLN A 113 11.67 -3.14 -5.68
N LEU A 114 10.93 -4.03 -5.02
CA LEU A 114 11.35 -4.65 -3.77
C LEU A 114 12.60 -5.51 -3.98
N MET A 115 12.68 -6.23 -5.10
CA MET A 115 13.84 -7.05 -5.48
C MET A 115 15.11 -6.22 -5.55
N ASN A 116 15.04 -5.00 -6.10
CA ASN A 116 16.20 -4.11 -6.19
C ASN A 116 16.66 -3.57 -4.82
N THR A 117 15.77 -3.51 -3.83
CA THR A 117 16.06 -2.96 -2.49
C THR A 117 16.38 -4.03 -1.45
N ASP A 118 15.68 -5.16 -1.50
CA ASP A 118 15.78 -6.29 -0.58
C ASP A 118 15.41 -7.58 -1.37
N PRO A 119 16.38 -8.14 -2.12
CA PRO A 119 16.15 -9.33 -2.94
C PRO A 119 15.72 -10.53 -2.08
N LYS A 120 16.30 -10.66 -0.89
CA LYS A 120 16.01 -11.73 0.06
C LYS A 120 14.56 -11.69 0.54
N LEU A 121 14.09 -10.51 0.98
CA LEU A 121 12.69 -10.35 1.35
C LEU A 121 11.75 -10.65 0.18
N THR A 122 12.11 -10.20 -1.02
CA THR A 122 11.31 -10.45 -2.21
C THR A 122 11.18 -11.94 -2.47
N PHE A 123 12.30 -12.67 -2.47
CA PHE A 123 12.31 -14.12 -2.64
C PHE A 123 11.44 -14.82 -1.58
N ASP A 124 11.64 -14.52 -0.30
CA ASP A 124 10.87 -15.10 0.81
C ASP A 124 9.36 -14.87 0.65
N LEU A 125 8.95 -13.69 0.18
CA LEU A 125 7.54 -13.34 -0.03
C LEU A 125 6.94 -14.02 -1.27
N LEU A 126 7.71 -14.20 -2.34
CA LEU A 126 7.22 -14.89 -3.55
C LEU A 126 6.97 -16.39 -3.31
N GLU A 127 7.65 -16.99 -2.34
CA GLU A 127 7.42 -18.38 -1.93
C GLU A 127 6.15 -18.56 -1.09
N ARG A 128 5.61 -17.48 -0.53
CA ARG A 128 4.41 -17.55 0.30
C ARG A 128 3.19 -18.00 -0.49
N ARG A 129 2.28 -18.72 0.19
CA ARG A 129 1.03 -19.25 -0.38
C ARG A 129 0.15 -18.14 -0.96
N GLU A 130 0.21 -16.94 -0.40
CA GLU A 130 -0.58 -15.80 -0.83
C GLU A 130 -0.25 -15.36 -2.26
N CYS A 131 0.95 -15.67 -2.75
CA CYS A 131 1.40 -15.38 -4.11
C CYS A 131 1.04 -16.49 -5.12
N ILE A 132 0.35 -17.56 -4.69
CA ILE A 132 0.05 -18.72 -5.57
C ILE A 132 -0.75 -18.32 -6.82
N ASN A 133 -1.66 -17.37 -6.67
CA ASN A 133 -2.49 -16.86 -7.77
C ASN A 133 -1.68 -16.12 -8.84
N LYS A 134 -0.47 -15.67 -8.52
CA LYS A 134 0.42 -14.98 -9.45
C LYS A 134 1.38 -15.92 -10.17
N LYS A 135 1.54 -17.18 -9.71
CA LYS A 135 2.45 -18.17 -10.31
C LYS A 135 2.09 -18.59 -11.73
N SER A 136 0.82 -18.45 -12.11
CA SER A 136 0.34 -18.74 -13.47
C SER A 136 0.68 -17.64 -14.48
N ASP A 137 1.03 -16.43 -14.02
CA ASP A 137 1.41 -15.33 -14.90
C ASP A 137 2.83 -15.57 -15.44
N PRO A 138 3.08 -15.43 -16.77
CA PRO A 138 4.39 -15.68 -17.37
C PRO A 138 5.52 -14.80 -16.81
N ARG A 139 5.19 -13.66 -16.19
CA ARG A 139 6.15 -12.76 -15.56
C ARG A 139 6.67 -13.28 -14.22
N PHE A 140 5.99 -14.24 -13.60
CA PHE A 140 6.36 -14.75 -12.28
C PHE A 140 7.66 -15.55 -12.30
N GLU A 141 7.80 -16.50 -13.23
CA GLU A 141 8.98 -17.36 -13.31
C GLU A 141 10.31 -16.59 -13.46
N PRO A 142 10.46 -15.63 -14.40
CA PRO A 142 11.71 -14.87 -14.52
C PRO A 142 11.99 -14.00 -13.29
N LEU A 143 10.95 -13.39 -12.69
CA LEU A 143 11.08 -12.63 -11.45
C LEU A 143 11.56 -13.52 -10.30
N TYR A 144 10.94 -14.69 -10.11
CA TYR A 144 11.28 -15.63 -9.06
C TYR A 144 12.72 -16.14 -9.20
N ARG A 145 13.14 -16.51 -10.41
CA ARG A 145 14.53 -16.94 -10.67
C ARG A 145 15.55 -15.85 -10.33
N THR A 146 15.26 -14.62 -10.72
CA THR A 146 16.14 -13.47 -10.47
C THR A 146 16.24 -13.19 -8.97
N ALA A 147 15.10 -13.13 -8.28
CA ALA A 147 15.04 -12.92 -6.84
C ALA A 147 15.79 -14.04 -6.09
N LYS A 148 15.61 -15.30 -6.51
CA LYS A 148 16.33 -16.45 -5.92
C LYS A 148 17.83 -16.34 -6.10
N ALA A 149 18.31 -16.01 -7.30
CA ALA A 149 19.74 -15.86 -7.56
C ALA A 149 20.34 -14.76 -6.67
N GLN A 150 19.69 -13.60 -6.60
CA GLN A 150 20.15 -12.47 -5.80
C GLN A 150 20.03 -12.66 -4.28
N ALA A 151 19.20 -13.61 -3.82
CA ALA A 151 19.05 -13.91 -2.39
C ALA A 151 20.10 -14.88 -1.84
N ILE A 152 20.83 -15.59 -2.73
CA ILE A 152 21.83 -16.60 -2.38
C ILE A 152 23.26 -16.00 -2.37
N ASP A 153 23.49 -14.93 -3.14
CA ASP A 153 24.72 -14.12 -3.11
C ASP A 153 24.86 -13.30 -1.81
#